data_AF-A0A5M3Q5Q0-F1
#
_entry.id   AF-A0A5M3Q5Q0-F1
#
_cell.length_a   1.000
_cell.length_b   1.000
_cell.length_c   1.000
_cell.angle_alpha   90.00
_cell.angle_beta   90.00
_cell.angle_gamma   90.00
#
_symmetry.space_group_name_H-M   'P 1'
#
loop_
_entity.id
_entity.type
_entity.pdbx_description
1 polymer ?
#
loop_
_entity_poly.entity_id
_entity_poly.type
_entity_poly.pdbx_seq_one_letter_code
_entity_poly.pdbx_strand_id
1 'polypeptide(L)'
;MNGHRFTFSGKGEASSADPIKVSHWLESADEFQCMWAVKYLWNQANPGGSLDLYLGDWSQDQLAGLVEWMLFGDGDSYGGSTFPMPIYGVRQHGAEYFAKAKNAWNQRVNRQKKASQAKNTIIVDPETKKKIRKLAAEHDLADAEFLSILIDLMSERRGASYGDFWCMEAG
;
A
#
# COMPACT_ATOMS: atom_id res chain seq x y z
N MET A 1 -13.49 -20.99 -14.07
CA MET A 1 -13.53 -22.23 -13.24
C MET A 1 -13.82 -21.82 -11.81
N ASN A 2 -14.72 -22.57 -11.16
CA ASN A 2 -15.51 -22.16 -10.00
C ASN A 2 -14.70 -21.77 -8.75
N GLY A 3 -15.17 -20.71 -8.09
CA GLY A 3 -14.69 -20.28 -6.78
C GLY A 3 -14.96 -21.34 -5.72
N HIS A 4 -13.90 -22.01 -5.30
CA HIS A 4 -13.89 -22.75 -4.05
C HIS A 4 -13.77 -21.73 -2.91
N ARG A 5 -14.92 -21.25 -2.43
CA ARG A 5 -15.01 -20.70 -1.07
C ARG A 5 -14.69 -21.87 -0.12
N PHE A 6 -13.47 -21.88 0.42
CA PHE A 6 -13.05 -22.90 1.37
C PHE A 6 -13.98 -22.84 2.59
N THR A 7 -14.84 -23.84 2.75
CA THR A 7 -15.60 -24.03 3.98
C THR A 7 -14.65 -24.57 5.04
N PHE A 8 -14.15 -23.67 5.87
CA PHE A 8 -13.32 -23.97 7.03
C PHE A 8 -14.04 -24.95 7.98
N SER A 9 -13.47 -26.14 8.13
CA SER A 9 -13.92 -27.19 9.06
C SER A 9 -12.72 -27.68 9.86
N GLY A 10 -12.34 -26.96 10.90
CA GLY A 10 -11.35 -27.43 11.86
C GLY A 10 -10.54 -26.30 12.44
N LYS A 11 -10.60 -26.12 13.75
CA LYS A 11 -9.61 -25.31 14.46
C LYS A 11 -8.25 -25.97 14.24
N GLY A 12 -7.40 -25.40 13.36
CA GLY A 12 -5.99 -25.76 13.32
C GLY A 12 -5.43 -25.62 14.74
N GLU A 13 -4.98 -26.71 15.34
CA GLU A 13 -4.82 -26.90 16.80
C GLU A 13 -3.78 -25.96 17.46
N ALA A 14 -3.08 -25.12 16.69
CA ALA A 14 -2.02 -24.24 17.19
C ALA A 14 -2.21 -22.74 16.89
N SER A 15 -3.26 -22.34 16.16
CA SER A 15 -3.42 -20.93 15.80
C SER A 15 -4.03 -20.09 16.91
N SER A 16 -3.31 -19.04 17.33
CA SER A 16 -3.84 -18.03 18.24
C SER A 16 -4.68 -16.94 17.56
N ALA A 17 -4.67 -16.88 16.22
CA ALA A 17 -5.40 -15.86 15.45
C ALA A 17 -6.93 -16.05 15.53
N ASP A 18 -7.67 -14.96 15.33
CA ASP A 18 -9.13 -14.96 15.29
C ASP A 18 -9.60 -15.10 13.83
N PRO A 19 -10.19 -16.24 13.42
CA PRO A 19 -10.58 -16.49 12.03
C PRO A 19 -11.55 -15.46 11.49
N ILE A 20 -12.47 -14.95 12.33
CA ILE A 20 -13.47 -13.96 11.92
C ILE A 20 -12.78 -12.63 11.62
N LYS A 21 -11.85 -12.20 12.49
CA LYS A 21 -11.10 -10.94 12.27
C LYS A 21 -10.21 -11.01 11.03
N VAL A 22 -9.60 -12.16 10.76
CA VAL A 22 -8.75 -12.35 9.58
C VAL A 22 -9.62 -12.33 8.32
N SER A 23 -10.69 -13.13 8.28
CA SER A 23 -11.61 -13.22 7.13
C SER A 23 -12.19 -11.83 6.79
N HIS A 24 -12.72 -11.13 7.79
CA HIS A 24 -13.29 -9.79 7.60
C HIS A 24 -12.27 -8.77 7.09
N TRP A 25 -10.99 -8.89 7.49
CA TRP A 25 -9.96 -8.01 6.94
C TRP A 25 -9.66 -8.36 5.48
N LEU A 26 -9.54 -9.65 5.15
CA LEU A 26 -9.25 -10.14 3.82
C LEU A 26 -10.34 -9.83 2.79
N GLU A 27 -11.62 -9.82 3.20
CA GLU A 27 -12.74 -9.40 2.35
C GLU A 27 -12.58 -7.99 1.77
N SER A 28 -11.83 -7.13 2.46
CA SER A 28 -11.56 -5.75 2.03
C SER A 28 -10.12 -5.55 1.52
N ALA A 29 -9.29 -6.59 1.54
CA ALA A 29 -7.86 -6.48 1.24
C ALA A 29 -7.60 -6.65 -0.27
N ASP A 30 -6.85 -5.72 -0.85
CA ASP A 30 -6.36 -5.86 -2.23
C ASP A 30 -5.16 -6.82 -2.35
N GLU A 31 -4.73 -7.10 -3.59
CA GLU A 31 -3.61 -8.00 -3.88
C GLU A 31 -2.31 -7.58 -3.16
N PHE A 32 -2.03 -6.26 -3.09
CA PHE A 32 -0.83 -5.74 -2.44
C PHE A 32 -0.89 -5.92 -0.93
N GLN A 33 -2.07 -5.76 -0.32
CA GLN A 33 -2.30 -5.98 1.10
C GLN A 33 -2.14 -7.46 1.46
N CYS A 34 -2.71 -8.36 0.66
CA CYS A 34 -2.56 -9.80 0.86
C CYS A 34 -1.10 -10.22 0.71
N MET A 35 -0.41 -9.80 -0.36
CA MET A 35 1.01 -10.06 -0.56
C MET A 35 1.88 -9.49 0.57
N TRP A 36 1.55 -8.30 1.07
CA TRP A 36 2.21 -7.71 2.23
C TRP A 36 2.05 -8.58 3.48
N ALA A 37 0.82 -9.02 3.77
CA ALA A 37 0.54 -9.87 4.92
C ALA A 37 1.32 -11.19 4.82
N VAL A 38 1.30 -11.85 3.67
CA VAL A 38 2.08 -13.06 3.37
C VAL A 38 3.57 -12.86 3.67
N LYS A 39 4.18 -11.82 3.08
CA LYS A 39 5.60 -11.50 3.28
C LYS A 39 5.91 -11.18 4.73
N TYR A 40 5.03 -10.46 5.41
CA TYR A 40 5.21 -10.09 6.80
C TYR A 40 5.18 -11.32 7.71
N LEU A 41 4.15 -12.16 7.59
CA LEU A 41 4.00 -13.37 8.38
C LEU A 41 5.21 -14.30 8.19
N TRP A 42 5.62 -14.51 6.94
CA TRP A 42 6.81 -15.30 6.63
C TRP A 42 8.07 -14.74 7.28
N ASN A 43 8.33 -13.45 7.13
CA ASN A 43 9.54 -12.82 7.65
C ASN A 43 9.59 -12.81 9.18
N GLN A 44 8.45 -12.83 9.87
CA GLN A 44 8.43 -12.99 11.34
C GLN A 44 8.92 -14.37 11.76
N ALA A 45 8.52 -15.43 11.05
CA ALA A 45 8.89 -16.79 11.40
C ALA A 45 10.23 -17.25 10.78
N ASN A 46 10.66 -16.64 9.67
CA ASN A 46 11.88 -16.98 8.95
C ASN A 46 12.64 -15.72 8.47
N PRO A 47 13.28 -14.96 9.39
CA PRO A 47 14.02 -13.76 9.02
C PRO A 47 15.14 -14.07 8.02
N GLY A 48 15.11 -13.43 6.84
CA GLY A 48 16.11 -13.62 5.79
C GLY A 48 15.88 -14.83 4.87
N GLY A 49 14.81 -15.60 5.09
CA GLY A 49 14.42 -16.69 4.21
C GLY A 49 13.77 -16.21 2.91
N SER A 50 14.10 -16.84 1.78
CA SER A 50 13.50 -16.50 0.48
C SER A 50 12.09 -17.07 0.36
N LEU A 51 11.08 -16.19 0.47
CA LEU A 51 9.67 -16.56 0.25
C LEU A 51 9.35 -16.75 -1.24
N ASP A 52 10.07 -16.05 -2.11
CA ASP A 52 9.80 -16.02 -3.55
C ASP A 52 9.99 -17.39 -4.22
N LEU A 53 10.67 -18.33 -3.56
CA LEU A 53 10.81 -19.72 -4.01
C LEU A 53 9.52 -20.53 -3.87
N TYR A 54 8.58 -20.09 -3.03
CA TYR A 54 7.33 -20.79 -2.72
C TYR A 54 6.10 -20.09 -3.28
N LEU A 55 6.25 -18.83 -3.69
CA LEU A 55 5.19 -18.05 -4.32
C LEU A 55 5.17 -18.33 -5.82
N GLY A 56 3.97 -18.55 -6.37
CA GLY A 56 3.74 -18.49 -7.81
C GLY A 56 3.06 -17.17 -8.19
N ASP A 57 2.70 -17.06 -9.46
CA ASP A 57 1.82 -15.98 -9.95
C ASP A 57 0.40 -16.21 -9.42
N TRP A 58 0.13 -15.66 -8.24
CA TRP A 58 -1.10 -15.90 -7.51
C TRP A 58 -2.05 -14.72 -7.62
N SER A 59 -3.32 -15.03 -7.89
CA SER A 59 -4.41 -14.07 -7.83
C SER A 59 -4.65 -13.55 -6.40
N GLN A 60 -5.35 -12.43 -6.27
CA GLN A 60 -5.79 -11.88 -4.99
C GLN A 60 -6.46 -12.93 -4.09
N ASP A 61 -7.39 -13.73 -4.64
CA ASP A 61 -8.10 -14.76 -3.89
C ASP A 61 -7.16 -15.85 -3.38
N GLN A 62 -6.17 -16.24 -4.20
CA GLN A 62 -5.15 -17.22 -3.81
C GLN A 62 -4.22 -16.68 -2.73
N LEU A 63 -3.88 -15.38 -2.77
CA LEU A 63 -3.08 -14.72 -1.73
C LEU A 63 -3.87 -14.57 -0.43
N ALA A 64 -5.15 -14.21 -0.49
CA ALA A 64 -6.03 -14.16 0.67
C ALA A 64 -6.15 -15.55 1.32
N GLY A 65 -6.40 -16.58 0.52
CA GLY A 65 -6.40 -17.97 0.98
C GLY A 65 -5.05 -18.41 1.56
N LEU A 66 -3.93 -17.89 1.04
CA LEU A 66 -2.61 -18.18 1.63
C LEU A 66 -2.49 -17.55 3.02
N VAL A 67 -2.93 -16.30 3.22
CA VAL A 67 -2.91 -15.67 4.55
C VAL A 67 -3.71 -16.51 5.54
N GLU A 68 -4.89 -16.97 5.14
CA GLU A 68 -5.71 -17.87 5.98
C GLU A 68 -4.99 -19.20 6.24
N TRP A 69 -4.39 -19.81 5.23
CA TRP A 69 -3.67 -21.08 5.39
C TRP A 69 -2.40 -20.94 6.24
N MET A 70 -1.66 -19.84 6.13
CA MET A 70 -0.48 -19.56 6.96
C MET A 70 -0.85 -19.39 8.42
N LEU A 71 -2.04 -18.86 8.70
CA LEU A 71 -2.53 -18.61 10.06
C LEU A 71 -3.27 -19.82 10.65
N PHE A 72 -4.10 -20.51 9.86
CA PHE A 72 -5.07 -21.50 10.33
C PHE A 72 -4.99 -22.85 9.63
N GLY A 73 -4.30 -22.91 8.50
CA GLY A 73 -4.25 -24.10 7.68
C GLY A 73 -3.53 -25.26 8.37
N ASP A 74 -3.79 -26.46 7.88
CA ASP A 74 -3.07 -27.66 8.26
C ASP A 74 -2.06 -28.06 7.19
N GLY A 75 -1.09 -28.88 7.58
CA GLY A 75 -0.03 -29.37 6.70
C GLY A 75 1.00 -28.30 6.35
N ASP A 76 1.87 -28.64 5.40
CA ASP A 76 3.00 -27.83 4.93
C ASP A 76 2.84 -27.33 3.50
N SER A 77 1.75 -27.70 2.82
CA SER A 77 1.57 -27.42 1.39
C SER A 77 0.33 -26.59 1.09
N TYR A 78 0.49 -25.60 0.20
CA TYR A 78 -0.59 -24.74 -0.30
C TYR A 78 -0.35 -24.39 -1.77
N GLY A 79 -1.39 -24.45 -2.59
CA GLY A 79 -1.31 -24.04 -4.00
C GLY A 79 -0.30 -24.83 -4.85
N GLY A 80 0.05 -26.06 -4.44
CA GLY A 80 1.07 -26.88 -5.09
C GLY A 80 2.51 -26.63 -4.60
N SER A 81 2.72 -25.64 -3.72
CA SER A 81 4.02 -25.35 -3.10
C SER A 81 4.09 -25.96 -1.69
N THR A 82 5.23 -26.57 -1.34
CA THR A 82 5.51 -27.04 0.02
C THR A 82 6.37 -26.01 0.76
N PHE A 83 5.81 -25.43 1.82
CA PHE A 83 6.45 -24.46 2.69
C PHE A 83 7.23 -25.19 3.81
N PRO A 84 8.41 -24.68 4.19
CA PRO A 84 9.22 -25.27 5.24
C PRO A 84 8.63 -25.06 6.65
N MET A 85 9.21 -25.77 7.61
CA MET A 85 8.85 -25.77 9.04
C MET A 85 8.56 -24.40 9.70
N PRO A 86 9.18 -23.26 9.33
CA PRO A 86 8.83 -21.96 9.90
C PRO A 86 7.34 -21.60 9.85
N ILE A 87 6.55 -22.22 8.98
CA ILE A 87 5.10 -22.06 8.96
C ILE A 87 4.42 -22.39 10.30
N TYR A 88 4.97 -23.32 11.09
CA TYR A 88 4.46 -23.63 12.43
C TYR A 88 4.64 -22.46 13.40
N GLY A 89 5.74 -21.72 13.30
CA GLY A 89 5.98 -20.50 14.07
C GLY A 89 4.98 -19.39 13.73
N VAL A 90 4.59 -19.29 12.45
CA VAL A 90 3.52 -18.37 12.02
C VAL A 90 2.21 -18.72 12.70
N ARG A 91 1.83 -20.00 12.74
CA ARG A 91 0.57 -20.45 13.34
C ARG A 91 0.55 -20.21 14.85
N GLN A 92 1.61 -20.61 15.55
CA GLN A 92 1.73 -20.44 17.00
C GLN A 92 1.54 -18.98 17.43
N HIS A 93 2.16 -18.05 16.70
CA HIS A 93 2.11 -16.61 16.98
C HIS A 93 1.16 -15.84 16.05
N GLY A 94 0.20 -16.54 15.43
CA GLY A 94 -0.61 -16.00 14.33
C GLY A 94 -1.35 -14.72 14.67
N ALA A 95 -1.96 -14.64 15.87
CA ALA A 95 -2.64 -13.42 16.31
C ALA A 95 -1.71 -12.21 16.37
N GLU A 96 -0.54 -12.40 16.98
CA GLU A 96 0.45 -11.34 17.18
C GLU A 96 1.03 -10.88 15.84
N TYR A 97 1.44 -11.82 15.00
CA TYR A 97 2.04 -11.50 13.71
C TYR A 97 1.03 -10.86 12.76
N PHE A 98 -0.22 -11.32 12.73
CA PHE A 98 -1.26 -10.70 11.92
C PHE A 98 -1.59 -9.28 12.38
N ALA A 99 -1.73 -9.06 13.70
CA ALA A 99 -1.97 -7.72 14.24
C ALA A 99 -0.80 -6.77 13.92
N LYS A 100 0.44 -7.24 14.05
CA LYS A 100 1.65 -6.48 13.68
C LYS A 100 1.70 -6.19 12.18
N ALA A 101 1.37 -7.15 11.32
CA ALA A 101 1.34 -6.98 9.87
C ALA A 101 0.36 -5.85 9.46
N LYS A 102 -0.86 -5.90 9.98
CA LYS A 102 -1.90 -4.88 9.76
C LYS A 102 -1.47 -3.50 10.28
N ASN A 103 -0.91 -3.43 11.48
CA ASN A 103 -0.43 -2.16 12.04
C ASN A 103 0.72 -1.58 11.23
N ALA A 104 1.68 -2.40 10.80
CA ALA A 104 2.80 -1.99 9.97
C ALA A 104 2.33 -1.49 8.60
N TRP A 105 1.34 -2.14 7.99
CA TRP A 105 0.71 -1.67 6.76
C TRP A 105 0.08 -0.29 6.93
N ASN A 106 -0.76 -0.11 7.96
CA ASN A 106 -1.42 1.16 8.23
C ASN A 106 -0.40 2.29 8.48
N GLN A 107 0.69 2.00 9.19
CA GLN A 107 1.78 2.96 9.37
C GLN A 107 2.46 3.32 8.05
N ARG A 108 2.71 2.34 7.17
CA ARG A 108 3.29 2.56 5.84
C ARG A 108 2.40 3.47 4.99
N VAL A 109 1.10 3.16 4.89
CA VAL A 109 0.12 3.96 4.15
C VAL A 109 0.04 5.38 4.71
N ASN A 110 0.00 5.53 6.04
CA ASN A 110 -0.01 6.84 6.67
C ASN A 110 1.28 7.64 6.39
N ARG A 111 2.45 6.99 6.38
CA ARG A 111 3.71 7.63 6.00
C ARG A 111 3.71 8.05 4.54
N GLN A 112 3.20 7.22 3.63
CA GLN A 112 3.09 7.57 2.21
C GLN A 112 2.14 8.75 1.99
N LYS A 113 0.99 8.76 2.68
CA LYS A 113 0.04 9.88 2.64
C LYS A 113 0.65 11.17 3.19
N LYS A 114 1.37 11.10 4.32
CA LYS A 114 2.09 12.26 4.87
C LYS A 114 3.20 12.73 3.94
N ALA A 115 3.93 11.81 3.30
CA ALA A 115 4.98 12.15 2.35
C ALA A 115 4.43 12.78 1.07
N SER A 116 3.29 12.31 0.55
CA SER A 116 2.64 12.94 -0.61
C SER A 116 2.10 14.33 -0.27
N GLN A 117 1.49 14.48 0.91
CA GLN A 117 1.06 15.78 1.42
C GLN A 117 2.23 16.74 1.60
N ALA A 118 3.34 16.28 2.18
CA ALA A 118 4.56 17.09 2.34
C ALA A 118 5.17 17.49 1.00
N LYS A 119 5.22 16.59 0.01
CA LYS A 119 5.67 16.91 -1.35
C LYS A 119 4.83 17.99 -2.03
N ASN A 120 3.54 18.05 -1.71
CA ASN A 120 2.61 19.03 -2.28
C ASN A 120 2.39 20.26 -1.38
N THR A 121 3.14 20.39 -0.28
CA THR A 121 3.04 21.55 0.62
C THR A 121 4.13 22.56 0.28
N ILE A 122 3.72 23.76 -0.14
CA ILE A 122 4.62 24.90 -0.31
C ILE A 122 4.63 25.71 0.98
N ILE A 123 5.81 25.94 1.54
CA ILE A 123 5.98 26.82 2.70
C ILE A 123 6.28 28.23 2.18
N VAL A 124 5.37 29.15 2.45
CA VAL A 124 5.51 30.59 2.18
C VAL A 124 5.55 31.36 3.50
N ASP A 125 6.34 32.43 3.54
CA ASP A 125 6.41 33.30 4.71
C ASP A 125 5.04 33.99 4.96
N PRO A 126 4.78 34.45 6.20
CA PRO A 126 3.47 35.00 6.56
C PRO A 126 3.02 36.20 5.72
N GLU A 127 3.96 37.04 5.26
CA GLU A 127 3.64 38.23 4.46
C GLU A 127 3.28 37.84 3.03
N THR A 128 4.03 36.93 2.42
CA THR A 128 3.68 36.37 1.10
C THR A 128 2.34 35.64 1.14
N LYS A 129 2.07 34.88 2.21
CA LYS A 129 0.77 34.21 2.39
C LYS A 129 -0.40 35.20 2.51
N LYS A 130 -0.23 36.33 3.21
CA LYS A 130 -1.25 37.40 3.28
C LYS A 130 -1.50 38.03 1.91
N LYS A 131 -0.44 38.29 1.13
CA LYS A 131 -0.56 38.84 -0.22
C LYS A 131 -1.31 37.91 -1.16
N ILE A 132 -0.97 36.61 -1.15
CA ILE A 132 -1.65 35.58 -1.94
C ILE A 132 -3.14 35.55 -1.60
N ARG A 133 -3.49 35.55 -0.31
CA ARG A 133 -4.89 35.60 0.15
C ARG A 133 -5.65 36.83 -0.33
N LYS A 134 -5.01 38.00 -0.24
CA LYS A 134 -5.61 39.25 -0.70
C LYS A 134 -5.92 39.19 -2.20
N LEU A 135 -4.96 38.71 -2.99
CA LEU A 135 -5.12 38.57 -4.45
C LEU A 135 -6.15 37.51 -4.82
N ALA A 136 -6.16 36.35 -4.14
CA ALA A 136 -7.16 35.31 -4.35
C ALA A 136 -8.58 35.85 -4.08
N ALA A 137 -8.76 36.60 -2.98
CA ALA A 137 -10.03 37.22 -2.62
C ALA A 137 -10.47 38.32 -3.61
N GLU A 138 -9.54 39.08 -4.21
CA GLU A 138 -9.85 40.07 -5.26
C GLU A 138 -10.41 39.41 -6.53
N HIS A 139 -10.08 38.14 -6.77
CA HIS A 139 -10.57 37.35 -7.90
C HIS A 139 -11.69 36.37 -7.54
N ASP A 140 -12.21 36.41 -6.31
CA ASP A 140 -13.23 35.50 -5.78
C ASP A 140 -12.84 34.01 -5.90
N LEU A 141 -11.56 33.71 -5.70
CA LEU A 141 -10.97 32.37 -5.79
C LEU A 141 -10.48 31.87 -4.43
N ALA A 142 -10.49 30.54 -4.25
CA ALA A 142 -9.81 29.93 -3.11
C ALA A 142 -8.28 30.04 -3.25
N ASP A 143 -7.56 30.19 -2.12
CA ASP A 143 -6.08 30.30 -2.08
C ASP A 143 -5.38 29.23 -2.95
N ALA A 144 -5.87 27.99 -2.92
CA ALA A 144 -5.30 26.86 -3.65
C ALA A 144 -5.57 26.93 -5.16
N GLU A 145 -6.77 27.36 -5.57
CA GLU A 145 -7.15 27.53 -6.98
C GLU A 145 -6.36 28.67 -7.62
N PHE A 146 -6.25 29.79 -6.90
CA PHE A 146 -5.44 30.93 -7.32
C PHE A 146 -3.96 30.55 -7.51
N LEU A 147 -3.40 29.77 -6.58
CA LEU A 147 -2.03 29.27 -6.69
C LEU A 147 -1.84 28.29 -7.86
N SER A 148 -2.81 27.40 -8.13
CA SER A 148 -2.76 26.50 -9.28
C SER A 148 -2.70 27.29 -10.59
N ILE A 149 -3.59 28.26 -10.75
CA ILE A 149 -3.65 29.12 -11.95
C ILE A 149 -2.35 29.90 -12.13
N LEU A 150 -1.77 30.44 -11.05
CA LEU A 150 -0.48 31.13 -11.13
C LEU A 150 0.66 30.19 -11.56
N ILE A 151 0.67 28.95 -11.08
CA ILE A 151 1.68 27.95 -11.48
C ILE A 151 1.51 27.59 -12.95
N ASP A 152 0.27 27.42 -13.41
CA ASP A 152 -0.04 27.11 -14.82
C ASP A 152 0.41 28.25 -15.74
N LEU A 153 0.02 29.49 -15.44
CA LEU A 153 0.43 30.69 -16.19
C LEU A 153 1.96 30.86 -16.24
N MET A 154 2.65 30.60 -15.13
CA MET A 154 4.12 30.68 -15.09
C MET A 154 4.78 29.53 -15.84
N SER A 155 4.17 28.35 -15.88
CA SER A 155 4.65 27.18 -16.62
C SER A 155 4.47 27.38 -18.13
N GLU A 156 3.34 27.92 -18.57
CA GLU A 156 3.07 28.30 -19.96
C GLU A 156 4.05 29.38 -20.43
N ARG A 157 4.28 30.43 -19.61
CA ARG A 157 5.26 31.48 -19.92
C ARG A 157 6.69 30.96 -20.05
N ARG A 158 7.08 29.95 -19.25
CA ARG A 158 8.39 29.29 -19.35
C ARG A 158 8.47 28.33 -20.54
N GLY A 159 7.39 27.64 -20.87
CA GLY A 159 7.29 26.78 -22.06
C GLY A 159 7.40 27.57 -23.36
N ALA A 160 6.77 28.75 -23.44
CA ALA A 160 6.90 29.66 -24.58
C ALA A 160 8.36 30.14 -24.79
N SER A 161 9.11 30.37 -23.72
CA SER A 161 10.51 30.83 -23.82
C SER A 161 11.51 29.80 -24.36
N TYR A 162 11.14 28.51 -24.44
CA TYR A 162 11.97 27.47 -25.08
C TYR A 162 11.57 27.16 -26.53
N GLY A 163 10.37 27.56 -26.96
CA GLY A 163 9.91 27.39 -28.35
C GLY A 163 10.49 28.43 -29.31
N ASP A 164 10.74 29.65 -28.82
CA ASP A 164 11.17 30.77 -29.66
C ASP A 164 12.69 30.83 -29.90
N PHE A 165 13.49 30.01 -29.20
CA PHE A 165 14.95 29.97 -29.41
C PHE A 165 15.40 29.04 -30.57
N TRP A 166 14.49 28.24 -31.14
CA TRP A 166 14.80 27.30 -32.24
C TRP A 166 14.30 27.74 -33.63
N CYS A 167 13.69 28.93 -33.77
CA CYS A 167 13.17 29.41 -35.06
C CYS A 167 13.94 30.58 -35.71
N MET A 168 15.16 30.90 -35.24
CA MET A 168 15.98 31.97 -35.85
C MET A 168 17.39 31.55 -36.32
N GLU A 169 17.71 30.25 -36.36
CA GLU A 169 18.90 29.74 -37.07
C GLU A 169 18.56 28.54 -37.96
N ALA A 170 17.76 28.79 -39.00
CA ALA A 170 17.74 27.97 -40.21
C ALA A 170 17.61 28.94 -41.39
N GLY A 171 18.66 28.96 -42.23
CA GLY A 171 18.88 29.96 -43.28
C GLY A 171 18.03 29.81 -44.53
#